data_AF-A4S342-F1
#
_entry.id   AF-A4S342-F1
#
_cell.length_a   1.000
_cell.length_b   1.000
_cell.length_c   1.000
_cell.angle_alpha   90.00
_cell.angle_beta   90.00
_cell.angle_gamma   90.00
#
_symmetry.space_group_name_H-M   'P 1'
#
loop_
_entity.id
_entity.type
_entity.pdbx_description
1 polymer ?
#
loop_
_entity_poly.entity_id
_entity_poly.type
_entity_poly.pdbx_seq_one_letter_code
_entity_poly.pdbx_strand_id
1 'polypeptide(L)'
;YFVTHIPATMLIDAQVVLPPRVVPTFARNALRWHISTNNDVLMAHQPAWLRSLVMCELVFQLPFFFVAISALRRRDEGAKGWLLAYGAHTATTLAPILQYIWESDAIASELERWKLIGVYSPYLVVPLWIV
;
A
#
# COMPACT_ATOMS: atom_id res chain seq x y z
N TYR A 1 9.50 -7.28 4.16
CA TYR A 1 8.79 -6.05 3.76
C TYR A 1 8.78 -5.87 2.25
N PHE A 2 9.81 -5.31 1.60
CA PHE A 2 9.79 -5.05 0.15
C PHE A 2 9.42 -6.28 -0.72
N VAL A 3 9.97 -7.46 -0.40
CA VAL A 3 9.68 -8.71 -1.12
C VAL A 3 8.19 -9.08 -1.08
N THR A 4 7.54 -8.91 0.07
CA THR A 4 6.10 -9.21 0.23
C THR A 4 5.23 -8.07 -0.29
N HIS A 5 5.78 -6.85 -0.37
CA HIS A 5 5.06 -5.68 -0.85
C HIS A 5 4.91 -5.69 -2.37
N ILE A 6 5.93 -6.14 -3.13
CA ILE A 6 5.86 -6.28 -4.59
C ILE A 6 4.60 -7.03 -5.07
N PRO A 7 4.31 -8.27 -4.62
CA PRO A 7 3.11 -8.98 -5.04
C PRO A 7 1.83 -8.32 -4.51
N ALA A 8 1.84 -7.68 -3.34
CA ALA A 8 0.68 -6.92 -2.86
C ALA A 8 0.37 -5.75 -3.81
N THR A 9 1.36 -4.92 -4.13
CA THR A 9 1.22 -3.79 -5.05
C THR A 9 0.77 -4.26 -6.44
N MET A 10 1.36 -5.32 -6.97
CA MET A 10 1.03 -5.82 -8.32
C MET A 10 -0.36 -6.48 -8.38
N LEU A 11 -0.75 -7.21 -7.34
CA LEU A 11 -1.97 -8.02 -7.36
C LEU A 11 -3.17 -7.33 -6.73
N ILE A 12 -2.98 -6.36 -5.84
CA ILE A 12 -4.04 -5.68 -5.10
C ILE A 12 -4.10 -4.21 -5.54
N ASP A 13 -3.03 -3.45 -5.28
CA ASP A 13 -3.06 -1.98 -5.43
C ASP A 13 -3.20 -1.57 -6.91
N ALA A 14 -2.49 -2.25 -7.82
CA ALA A 14 -2.57 -2.00 -9.25
C ALA A 14 -4.00 -2.09 -9.81
N GLN A 15 -4.92 -2.81 -9.17
CA GLN A 15 -6.32 -2.88 -9.60
C GLN A 15 -7.09 -1.56 -9.42
N VAL A 16 -6.59 -0.62 -8.61
CA VAL A 16 -7.16 0.74 -8.46
C VAL A 16 -7.00 1.55 -9.76
N VAL A 17 -5.97 1.24 -10.54
CA VAL A 17 -5.61 1.96 -11.76
C VAL A 17 -5.87 1.15 -13.03
N LEU A 18 -5.74 -0.18 -12.97
CA LEU A 18 -5.87 -1.05 -14.13
C LEU A 18 -7.34 -1.38 -14.42
N PRO A 19 -7.75 -1.37 -15.71
CA PRO A 19 -9.10 -1.78 -16.06
C PRO A 19 -9.30 -3.29 -15.75
N PRO A 20 -10.48 -3.72 -15.27
CA PRO A 20 -10.74 -5.12 -14.90
C PRO A 20 -10.53 -6.16 -16.00
N ARG A 21 -10.38 -5.73 -17.26
CA ARG A 21 -10.15 -6.57 -18.45
C ARG A 21 -8.71 -7.08 -18.53
N VAL A 22 -7.74 -6.33 -18.00
CA VAL A 22 -6.32 -6.73 -18.02
C VAL A 22 -5.88 -7.42 -16.74
N VAL A 23 -6.73 -7.39 -15.71
CA VAL A 23 -6.44 -8.00 -14.41
C VAL A 23 -6.88 -9.48 -14.42
N PRO A 24 -5.97 -10.42 -14.13
CA PRO A 24 -6.30 -11.84 -14.05
C PRO A 24 -7.41 -12.13 -13.02
N THR A 25 -8.20 -13.17 -13.27
CA THR A 25 -9.31 -13.54 -12.38
C THR A 25 -8.86 -13.87 -10.95
N PHE A 26 -7.71 -14.52 -10.78
CA PHE A 26 -7.21 -14.82 -9.43
C PHE A 26 -6.88 -13.55 -8.63
N ALA A 27 -6.32 -12.52 -9.27
CA ALA A 27 -6.02 -11.24 -8.61
C ALA A 27 -7.30 -10.50 -8.23
N ARG A 28 -8.30 -10.47 -9.13
CA ARG A 28 -9.64 -9.92 -8.82
C ARG A 28 -10.33 -10.67 -7.69
N ASN A 29 -10.15 -11.99 -7.59
CA ASN A 29 -10.65 -12.79 -6.47
C ASN A 29 -9.92 -12.42 -5.18
N ALA A 30 -8.61 -12.24 -5.22
CA ALA A 30 -7.81 -11.84 -4.07
C ALA A 30 -8.22 -10.46 -3.53
N LEU A 31 -8.44 -9.47 -4.40
CA LEU A 31 -8.96 -8.16 -4.00
C LEU A 31 -10.36 -8.27 -3.39
N ARG A 32 -11.27 -9.03 -4.02
CA ARG A 32 -12.62 -9.25 -3.45
C ARG A 32 -12.57 -9.89 -2.08
N TRP A 33 -11.73 -10.91 -1.89
CA TRP A 33 -11.50 -11.55 -0.60
C TRP A 33 -10.92 -10.56 0.42
N HIS A 34 -9.97 -9.72 0.01
CA HIS A 34 -9.37 -8.70 0.88
C HIS A 34 -10.42 -7.69 1.37
N ILE A 35 -11.24 -7.16 0.46
CA ILE A 35 -12.34 -6.25 0.76
C ILE A 35 -13.33 -6.92 1.72
N SER A 36 -13.79 -8.14 1.42
CA SER A 36 -14.78 -8.83 2.25
C SER A 36 -14.26 -9.23 3.63
N THR A 37 -12.97 -9.53 3.75
CA THR A 37 -12.37 -10.01 5.01
C THR A 37 -12.07 -8.86 5.98
N ASN A 38 -11.72 -7.70 5.44
CA ASN A 38 -11.27 -6.54 6.23
C ASN A 38 -12.26 -5.38 6.24
N ASN A 39 -13.39 -5.48 5.53
CA ASN A 39 -14.29 -4.36 5.27
C ASN A 39 -13.51 -3.15 4.71
N ASP A 40 -12.65 -3.42 3.71
CA ASP A 40 -11.75 -2.41 3.15
C ASP A 40 -12.51 -1.43 2.25
N VAL A 41 -13.09 -0.41 2.89
CA VAL A 41 -13.85 0.67 2.25
C VAL A 41 -13.01 1.48 1.27
N LEU A 42 -11.70 1.59 1.50
CA LEU A 42 -10.80 2.35 0.64
C LEU A 42 -10.64 1.64 -0.71
N MET A 43 -10.36 0.34 -0.67
CA MET A 43 -10.20 -0.49 -1.86
C MET A 43 -11.53 -0.81 -2.55
N ALA A 44 -12.65 -0.72 -1.83
CA ALA A 44 -14.00 -0.82 -2.40
C ALA A 44 -14.41 0.45 -3.16
N HIS A 45 -14.16 1.63 -2.61
CA HIS A 45 -14.61 2.91 -3.19
C HIS A 45 -13.62 3.50 -4.20
N GLN A 46 -12.32 3.28 -3.99
CA GLN A 46 -11.25 3.71 -4.89
C GLN A 46 -11.36 5.20 -5.31
N PRO A 47 -11.34 6.14 -4.34
CA PRO A 47 -11.48 7.56 -4.64
C PRO A 47 -10.37 8.06 -5.57
N ALA A 48 -10.63 9.14 -6.33
CA ALA A 48 -9.71 9.63 -7.35
C ALA A 48 -8.30 9.97 -6.81
N TRP A 49 -8.21 10.49 -5.58
CA TRP A 49 -6.93 10.76 -4.94
C TRP A 49 -6.13 9.48 -4.66
N LEU A 50 -6.79 8.37 -4.29
CA LEU A 50 -6.13 7.08 -4.09
C LEU A 50 -5.53 6.59 -5.40
N ARG A 51 -6.25 6.74 -6.51
CA ARG A 51 -5.74 6.41 -7.84
C ARG A 51 -4.44 7.16 -8.14
N SER A 52 -4.35 8.44 -7.80
CA SER A 52 -3.12 9.22 -7.95
C SER A 52 -1.97 8.68 -7.08
N LEU A 53 -2.24 8.30 -5.82
CA LEU A 53 -1.23 7.72 -4.94
C LEU A 53 -0.74 6.36 -5.45
N VAL A 54 -1.65 5.49 -5.89
CA VAL A 54 -1.28 4.18 -6.46
C VAL A 54 -0.52 4.34 -7.77
N MET A 55 -0.82 5.35 -8.59
CA MET A 55 0.01 5.65 -9.77
C MET A 55 1.44 6.01 -9.36
N CYS A 56 1.61 6.86 -8.33
CA CYS A 56 2.93 7.15 -7.78
C CYS A 56 3.61 5.89 -7.23
N GLU A 57 2.87 5.02 -6.56
CA GLU A 57 3.38 3.74 -6.06
C GLU A 57 3.92 2.89 -7.21
N LEU A 58 3.16 2.69 -8.28
CA LEU A 58 3.57 1.85 -9.41
C LEU A 58 4.75 2.44 -10.18
N VAL A 59 4.83 3.76 -10.30
CA VAL A 59 5.89 4.44 -11.07
C VAL A 59 7.18 4.60 -10.27
N PHE A 60 7.08 4.89 -8.97
CA PHE A 60 8.24 5.23 -8.14
C PHE A 60 8.56 4.18 -7.09
N GLN A 61 7.57 3.73 -6.32
CA GLN A 61 7.81 2.82 -5.19
C GLN A 61 8.09 1.40 -5.67
N LEU A 62 7.32 0.87 -6.62
CA LEU A 62 7.47 -0.50 -7.11
C LEU A 62 8.86 -0.75 -7.74
N PRO A 63 9.39 0.10 -8.64
CA PRO A 63 10.77 -0.04 -9.11
C PRO A 63 11.79 0.09 -7.96
N PHE A 64 11.55 1.01 -7.04
CA PHE A 64 12.42 1.22 -5.88
C PHE A 64 12.48 -0.01 -4.97
N PHE A 65 11.41 -0.81 -4.84
CA PHE A 65 11.42 -2.04 -4.03
C PHE A 65 12.53 -3.00 -4.46
N PHE A 66 12.78 -3.15 -5.76
CA PHE A 66 13.86 -3.98 -6.28
C PHE A 66 15.24 -3.41 -5.94
N VAL A 67 15.41 -2.09 -6.05
CA VAL A 67 16.64 -1.38 -5.67
C VAL A 67 16.90 -1.55 -4.17
N ALA A 68 15.89 -1.33 -3.34
CA ALA A 68 15.97 -1.47 -1.89
C ALA A 68 16.34 -2.90 -1.46
N ILE A 69 15.74 -3.93 -2.09
CA ILE A 69 16.12 -5.33 -1.83
C ILE A 69 17.60 -5.57 -2.12
N SER A 70 18.10 -5.08 -3.26
CA SER A 70 19.51 -5.22 -3.63
C SER A 70 20.44 -4.47 -2.68
N ALA A 71 20.11 -3.22 -2.37
CA ALA A 71 20.91 -2.38 -1.47
C ALA A 71 21.01 -2.97 -0.06
N LEU A 72 19.88 -3.41 0.50
CA LEU A 72 19.83 -4.04 1.83
C LEU A 72 20.59 -5.37 1.86
N ARG A 73 20.49 -6.19 0.80
CA ARG A 73 21.26 -7.43 0.67
C ARG A 73 22.77 -7.20 0.66
N ARG A 74 23.22 -6.12 0.01
CA ARG A 74 24.63 -5.73 -0.07
C ARG A 74 25.11 -4.91 1.13
N ARG A 75 24.22 -4.55 2.06
CA ARG A 75 24.51 -3.61 3.17
C ARG A 75 25.11 -2.28 2.65
N ASP A 76 24.54 -1.77 1.57
CA ASP A 76 25.00 -0.56 0.89
C ASP A 76 24.69 0.69 1.73
N GLU A 77 25.72 1.30 2.33
CA GLU A 77 25.55 2.49 3.16
C GLU A 77 25.10 3.72 2.36
N GLY A 78 25.38 3.75 1.05
CA GLY A 78 24.92 4.82 0.15
C GLY A 78 23.40 4.83 -0.06
N ALA A 79 22.70 3.75 0.32
CA ALA A 79 21.26 3.63 0.18
C ALA A 79 20.46 4.34 1.27
N LYS A 80 21.08 4.77 2.38
CA LYS A 80 20.40 5.38 3.54
C LYS A 80 19.52 6.57 3.14
N GLY A 81 20.06 7.49 2.33
CA GLY A 81 19.29 8.66 1.87
C GLY A 81 18.07 8.30 1.03
N TRP A 82 18.19 7.27 0.19
CA TRP A 82 17.08 6.80 -0.66
C TRP A 82 16.01 6.07 0.15
N LEU A 83 16.43 5.26 1.12
CA LEU A 83 15.51 4.62 2.07
C LEU A 83 14.77 5.68 2.88
N LEU A 84 15.46 6.73 3.36
CA LEU A 84 14.85 7.84 4.09
C LEU A 84 13.79 8.56 3.25
N ALA A 85 14.12 8.88 2.00
CA ALA A 85 13.17 9.49 1.06
C ALA A 85 11.96 8.58 0.83
N TYR A 86 12.17 7.27 0.68
CA TYR A 86 11.09 6.30 0.56
C TYR A 86 10.20 6.27 1.82
N GLY A 87 10.78 6.19 3.01
CA GLY A 87 10.05 6.19 4.29
C GLY A 87 9.22 7.45 4.48
N ALA A 88 9.78 8.62 4.18
CA ALA A 88 9.08 9.90 4.23
C ALA A 88 7.91 9.95 3.22
N HIS A 89 8.13 9.45 2.00
CA HIS A 89 7.09 9.38 0.99
C HIS A 89 5.95 8.44 1.42
N THR A 90 6.26 7.22 1.89
CA THR A 90 5.24 6.29 2.41
C THR A 90 4.45 6.88 3.57
N ALA A 91 5.11 7.62 4.47
CA ALA A 91 4.40 8.26 5.58
C ALA A 91 3.41 9.32 5.07
N THR A 92 3.81 10.06 4.04
CA THR A 92 2.95 11.08 3.41
C THR A 92 1.78 10.46 2.66
N THR A 93 1.96 9.32 1.98
CA THR A 93 0.85 8.63 1.29
C THR A 93 -0.10 7.94 2.26
N LEU A 94 0.40 7.45 3.41
CA LEU A 94 -0.43 6.80 4.43
C LEU A 94 -1.29 7.80 5.23
N ALA A 95 -0.87 9.06 5.37
CA ALA A 95 -1.65 10.07 6.08
C ALA A 95 -3.10 10.23 5.57
N PRO A 96 -3.36 10.48 4.27
CA PRO A 96 -4.73 10.57 3.75
C PRO A 96 -5.47 9.23 3.78
N ILE A 97 -4.76 8.09 3.68
CA ILE A 97 -5.33 6.74 3.78
C ILE A 97 -5.91 6.50 5.18
N LEU A 98 -5.11 6.79 6.22
CA LEU A 98 -5.53 6.61 7.61
C LEU A 98 -6.65 7.59 7.97
N GLN A 99 -6.58 8.83 7.49
CA GLN A 99 -7.67 9.79 7.65
C GLN A 99 -8.97 9.28 7.01
N TYR A 100 -8.91 8.79 5.77
CA TYR A 100 -10.09 8.26 5.07
C TYR A 100 -10.74 7.10 5.82
N ILE A 101 -9.94 6.17 6.36
CA ILE A 101 -10.43 5.05 7.16
C ILE A 101 -11.06 5.56 8.47
N TRP A 102 -10.44 6.55 9.11
CA TRP A 102 -10.91 7.11 10.37
C TRP A 102 -12.27 7.80 10.24
N GLU A 103 -12.45 8.57 9.16
CA GLU A 103 -13.65 9.37 8.89
C GLU A 103 -14.75 8.61 8.12
N SER A 104 -14.51 7.37 7.69
CA SER A 104 -15.46 6.63 6.87
C SER A 104 -16.67 6.12 7.68
N ASP A 105 -17.84 6.69 7.40
CA ASP A 105 -19.15 6.23 7.91
C ASP A 105 -19.55 4.82 7.43
N ALA A 106 -18.91 4.32 6.37
CA ALA A 106 -19.14 2.96 5.87
C ALA A 106 -18.57 1.87 6.81
N ILE A 107 -17.73 2.24 7.78
CA ILE A 107 -17.22 1.33 8.81
C ILE A 107 -18.03 1.56 10.10
N ALA A 108 -19.05 0.72 10.30
CA ALA A 108 -20.00 0.86 11.41
C ALA A 108 -19.39 0.50 12.78
N SER A 109 -18.42 -0.41 12.82
CA SER A 109 -17.80 -0.91 14.05
C SER A 109 -16.44 -0.27 14.30
N GLU A 110 -16.22 0.25 15.51
CA GLU A 110 -14.91 0.77 15.93
C GLU A 110 -13.84 -0.32 15.89
N LEU A 111 -14.20 -1.57 16.22
CA LEU A 111 -13.28 -2.71 16.14
C LEU A 111 -12.85 -3.00 14.70
N GLU A 112 -13.79 -2.93 13.74
CA GLU A 112 -13.46 -3.10 12.31
C GLU A 112 -12.54 -1.98 11.82
N ARG A 113 -12.79 -0.74 12.27
CA ARG A 113 -11.96 0.41 11.95
C ARG A 113 -10.53 0.22 12.44
N TRP A 114 -10.34 -0.15 13.71
CA TRP A 114 -9.01 -0.42 14.26
C TRP A 114 -8.35 -1.62 13.59
N LYS A 115 -9.10 -2.66 13.26
CA LYS A 115 -8.60 -3.80 12.48
C LYS A 115 -8.07 -3.32 11.12
N LEU A 116 -8.83 -2.50 10.39
CA LEU A 116 -8.42 -1.98 9.09
C LEU A 116 -7.20 -1.06 9.21
N ILE A 117 -7.17 -0.14 10.16
CA ILE A 117 -5.97 0.67 10.48
C ILE A 117 -4.77 -0.25 10.75
N GLY A 118 -4.99 -1.33 11.50
CA GLY A 118 -4.00 -2.37 11.77
C GLY A 118 -3.46 -3.01 10.49
N VAL A 119 -4.30 -3.27 9.48
CA VAL A 119 -3.88 -3.80 8.17
C VAL A 119 -2.97 -2.84 7.42
N TYR A 120 -3.22 -1.53 7.48
CA TYR A 120 -2.42 -0.51 6.79
C TYR A 120 -1.15 -0.09 7.56
N SER A 121 -1.16 -0.22 8.89
CA SER A 121 -0.08 0.24 9.76
C SER A 121 1.33 -0.31 9.46
N PRO A 122 1.54 -1.56 9.01
CA PRO A 122 2.87 -2.06 8.68
C PRO A 122 3.52 -1.27 7.53
N TYR A 123 2.72 -0.71 6.62
CA TYR A 123 3.19 0.10 5.50
C TYR A 123 3.59 1.53 5.91
N LEU A 124 3.32 1.91 7.16
CA LEU A 124 3.85 3.14 7.76
C LEU A 124 5.04 2.83 8.68
N VAL A 125 4.85 1.89 9.61
CA VAL A 125 5.82 1.61 10.68
C VAL A 125 7.10 1.00 10.14
N VAL A 126 7.02 0.04 9.21
CA VAL A 126 8.22 -0.65 8.73
C VAL A 126 9.11 0.26 7.87
N PRO A 127 8.57 1.06 6.93
CA PRO A 127 9.39 2.05 6.23
C PRO A 127 10.05 3.05 7.19
N LEU A 128 9.34 3.56 8.19
CA LEU A 128 9.92 4.48 9.18
C LEU A 128 10.95 3.84 10.11
N TRP A 129 10.96 2.51 10.22
CA TRP A 129 11.95 1.78 11.03
C TRP A 129 13.20 1.39 10.24
N ILE A 130 13.09 1.21 8.92
CA ILE A 130 14.22 0.80 8.05
C ILE A 130 15.14 1.99 7.71
N VAL A 131 14.67 3.23 7.92
CA VAL A 131 15.38 4.47 7.59
C VAL A 131 16.46 4.86 8.58
#